data_AF-A0A7V0WC60-F1
#
_entry.id   AF-A0A7V0WC60-F1
#
_cell.length_a   1.000
_cell.length_b   1.000
_cell.length_c   1.000
_cell.angle_alpha   90.00
_cell.angle_beta   90.00
_cell.angle_gamma   90.00
#
_symmetry.space_group_name_H-M   'P 1'
#
loop_
_entity.id
_entity.type
_entity.pdbx_description
1 polymer ?
#
loop_
_entity_poly.entity_id
_entity_poly.type
_entity_poly.pdbx_seq_one_letter_code
_entity_poly.pdbx_strand_id
1 'polypeptide(L)'
;RGAAPVQWAIINGEKLSGVTTMLMDEGVDTGDILLQQEVIIERTDTSATLSERLSNVGADILIDTIRGIRNNSIKPRRQTGTPSYAPALKKRDGRIDWSKDAESLFNFIRGMYPWPCAYTYLKGKYCRILESEAVEGSGTPGTVETISGNIMLIGSGDGLIGIKRLQPEGKKPLDVRAFVNGYRLNEGDRFD
;
A
#
# COMPACT_ATOMS: atom_id res chain seq x y z
N ARG A 1 -13.30 4.84 6.78
CA ARG A 1 -13.30 6.01 7.69
C ARG A 1 -12.00 6.03 8.47
N GLY A 2 -11.39 7.18 8.72
CA GLY A 2 -10.16 7.31 9.51
C GLY A 2 -9.02 7.98 8.75
N ALA A 3 -7.84 7.94 9.36
CA ALA A 3 -6.70 8.76 8.98
C ALA A 3 -5.85 8.26 7.79
N ALA A 4 -5.92 6.96 7.41
CA ALA A 4 -5.11 6.39 6.34
C ALA A 4 -5.91 5.62 5.27
N PRO A 5 -7.03 6.15 4.74
CA PRO A 5 -7.94 5.41 3.87
C PRO A 5 -7.28 4.97 2.56
N VAL A 6 -6.33 5.75 2.01
CA VAL A 6 -5.64 5.43 0.76
C VAL A 6 -4.71 4.22 0.94
N GLN A 7 -3.95 4.20 2.02
CA GLN A 7 -3.02 3.10 2.34
C GLN A 7 -3.79 1.82 2.58
N TRP A 8 -4.82 1.86 3.42
CA TRP A 8 -5.60 0.67 3.76
C TRP A 8 -6.38 0.11 2.58
N ALA A 9 -6.91 0.95 1.68
CA ALA A 9 -7.56 0.46 0.45
C ALA A 9 -6.58 -0.38 -0.38
N ILE A 10 -5.34 0.09 -0.54
CA ILE A 10 -4.31 -0.65 -1.27
C ILE A 10 -3.88 -1.91 -0.51
N ILE A 11 -3.59 -1.81 0.79
CA ILE A 11 -3.14 -2.94 1.63
C ILE A 11 -4.18 -4.08 1.63
N ASN A 12 -5.46 -3.74 1.66
CA ASN A 12 -6.55 -4.71 1.65
C ASN A 12 -6.85 -5.28 0.26
N GLY A 13 -6.13 -4.86 -0.78
CA GLY A 13 -6.33 -5.35 -2.14
C GLY A 13 -7.62 -4.85 -2.80
N GLU A 14 -8.16 -3.71 -2.36
CA GLU A 14 -9.34 -3.12 -2.98
C GLU A 14 -9.07 -2.77 -4.44
N LYS A 15 -10.10 -2.90 -5.28
CA LYS A 15 -10.02 -2.54 -6.71
C LYS A 15 -10.45 -1.10 -6.98
N LEU A 16 -11.23 -0.53 -6.05
CA LEU A 16 -11.79 0.81 -6.15
C LEU A 16 -11.50 1.58 -4.87
N SER A 17 -11.22 2.87 -5.04
CA SER A 17 -11.23 3.87 -3.97
C SER A 17 -12.06 5.05 -4.47
N GLY A 18 -11.92 6.22 -3.85
CA GLY A 18 -12.57 7.42 -4.32
C GLY A 18 -12.47 8.58 -3.37
N VAL A 19 -13.07 9.69 -3.77
CA VAL A 19 -13.26 10.87 -2.93
C VAL A 19 -14.73 11.00 -2.60
N THR A 20 -15.01 11.33 -1.34
CA THR A 20 -16.35 11.63 -0.86
C THR A 20 -16.32 13.02 -0.24
N THR A 21 -17.18 13.91 -0.71
CA THR A 21 -17.51 15.12 0.04
C THR A 21 -18.66 14.80 0.98
N MET A 22 -18.55 15.22 2.22
CA MET A 22 -19.54 14.95 3.25
C MET A 22 -19.69 16.15 4.18
N LEU A 23 -20.84 16.23 4.83
CA LEU A 23 -21.02 17.12 5.97
C LEU A 23 -20.19 16.61 7.14
N MET A 24 -19.59 17.52 7.90
CA MET A 24 -18.93 17.16 9.15
C MET A 24 -19.99 16.97 10.25
N ASP A 25 -19.76 15.99 11.12
CA ASP A 25 -20.53 15.75 12.34
C ASP A 25 -19.57 15.45 13.51
N GLU A 26 -20.10 15.10 14.67
CA GLU A 26 -19.28 14.88 15.88
C GLU A 26 -18.40 13.62 15.80
N GLY A 27 -18.74 12.67 14.92
CA GLY A 27 -17.99 11.44 14.75
C GLY A 27 -16.90 11.53 13.67
N VAL A 28 -16.03 10.51 13.63
CA VAL A 28 -14.94 10.46 12.64
C VAL A 28 -15.48 9.94 11.31
N ASP A 29 -15.56 10.84 10.32
CA ASP A 29 -16.04 10.59 8.96
C ASP A 29 -17.45 9.98 8.92
N THR A 30 -18.36 10.41 9.80
CA THR A 30 -19.72 9.83 9.94
C THR A 30 -20.82 10.63 9.26
N GLY A 31 -20.58 11.90 8.96
CA GLY A 31 -21.63 12.78 8.44
C GLY A 31 -22.13 12.43 7.04
N ASP A 32 -23.23 13.07 6.67
CA ASP A 32 -23.95 12.74 5.44
C ASP A 32 -23.13 13.01 4.18
N ILE A 33 -23.20 12.08 3.23
CA ILE A 33 -22.53 12.15 1.93
C ILE A 33 -23.21 13.21 1.07
N LEU A 34 -22.41 14.04 0.42
CA LEU A 34 -22.85 15.05 -0.56
C LEU A 34 -22.63 14.54 -1.98
N LEU A 35 -21.37 14.31 -2.37
CA LEU A 35 -20.99 13.71 -3.64
C LEU A 35 -19.91 12.64 -3.42
N GLN A 36 -19.85 11.67 -4.34
CA GLN A 36 -18.79 10.65 -4.38
C GLN A 36 -18.29 10.48 -5.81
N GLN A 37 -17.00 10.28 -5.95
CA GLN A 37 -16.37 9.91 -7.21
C GLN A 37 -15.46 8.71 -6.98
N GLU A 38 -15.74 7.62 -7.67
CA GLU A 38 -14.93 6.40 -7.64
C GLU A 38 -13.69 6.54 -8.53
N VAL A 39 -12.63 5.86 -8.12
CA VAL A 39 -11.34 5.79 -8.81
C VAL A 39 -10.83 4.35 -8.77
N ILE A 40 -10.42 3.82 -9.92
CA ILE A 40 -9.82 2.48 -10.02
C ILE A 40 -8.45 2.48 -9.36
N ILE A 41 -8.15 1.48 -8.53
CA ILE A 41 -6.80 1.24 -8.02
C ILE A 41 -6.08 0.35 -9.02
N GLU A 42 -5.08 0.89 -9.71
CA GLU A 42 -4.28 0.13 -10.67
C GLU A 42 -3.36 -0.85 -9.95
N ARG A 43 -2.98 -1.95 -10.62
CA ARG A 43 -2.03 -2.93 -10.04
C ARG A 43 -0.68 -2.28 -9.71
N THR A 44 -0.28 -1.27 -10.48
CA THR A 44 0.99 -0.53 -10.30
C THR A 44 0.87 0.62 -9.30
N ASP A 45 -0.33 0.89 -8.75
CA ASP A 45 -0.49 1.99 -7.81
C ASP A 45 0.21 1.70 -6.47
N THR A 46 0.92 2.73 -6.03
CA THR A 46 1.35 2.89 -4.63
C THR A 46 0.42 3.87 -3.93
N SER A 47 0.51 3.97 -2.60
CA SER A 47 -0.27 4.99 -1.91
C SER A 47 0.09 6.41 -2.31
N ALA A 48 1.33 6.68 -2.76
CA ALA A 48 1.69 7.99 -3.33
C ALA A 48 0.92 8.28 -4.62
N THR A 49 0.97 7.38 -5.60
CA THR A 49 0.36 7.61 -6.93
C THR A 49 -1.16 7.68 -6.84
N LEU A 50 -1.78 6.82 -6.01
CA LEU A 50 -3.21 6.90 -5.76
C LEU A 50 -3.59 8.19 -5.02
N SER A 51 -2.80 8.63 -4.03
CA SER A 51 -3.08 9.90 -3.32
C SER A 51 -3.01 11.11 -4.25
N GLU A 52 -2.03 11.17 -5.14
CA GLU A 52 -1.91 12.24 -6.13
C GLU A 52 -3.13 12.28 -7.05
N ARG A 53 -3.54 11.12 -7.58
CA ARG A 53 -4.74 11.04 -8.43
C ARG A 53 -6.01 11.42 -7.67
N LEU A 54 -6.18 10.94 -6.43
CA LEU A 54 -7.31 11.30 -5.58
C LEU A 54 -7.32 12.78 -5.23
N SER A 55 -6.16 13.42 -5.09
CA SER A 55 -6.07 14.88 -4.85
C SER A 55 -6.65 15.68 -6.02
N ASN A 56 -6.36 15.28 -7.26
CA ASN A 56 -6.89 15.93 -8.45
C ASN A 56 -8.42 15.75 -8.54
N VAL A 57 -8.90 14.50 -8.40
CA VAL A 57 -10.34 14.19 -8.35
C VAL A 57 -11.04 14.94 -7.21
N GLY A 58 -10.38 15.06 -6.07
CA GLY A 58 -10.87 15.77 -4.90
C GLY A 58 -11.05 17.27 -5.12
N ALA A 59 -10.15 17.90 -5.88
CA ALA A 59 -10.29 19.30 -6.26
C ALA A 59 -11.53 19.52 -7.12
N ASP A 60 -11.75 18.68 -8.14
CA ASP A 60 -12.88 18.80 -9.05
C ASP A 60 -14.22 18.59 -8.33
N ILE A 61 -14.35 17.49 -7.58
CA ILE A 61 -15.60 17.17 -6.86
C ILE A 61 -15.94 18.20 -5.79
N LEU A 62 -14.94 18.85 -5.18
CA LEU A 62 -15.16 19.90 -4.21
C LEU A 62 -15.82 21.12 -4.84
N ILE A 63 -15.37 21.53 -6.03
CA ILE A 63 -15.98 22.65 -6.77
C ILE A 63 -17.43 22.34 -7.12
N ASP A 64 -17.71 21.13 -7.60
CA ASP A 64 -19.09 20.72 -7.92
C ASP A 64 -19.97 20.62 -6.69
N THR A 65 -19.41 20.17 -5.56
CA THR A 65 -20.09 20.17 -4.26
C THR A 65 -20.50 21.58 -3.84
N ILE A 66 -19.58 22.56 -3.91
CA ILE A 66 -19.86 23.96 -3.53
C ILE A 66 -20.93 24.57 -4.44
N ARG A 67 -20.84 24.34 -5.76
CA ARG A 67 -21.86 24.81 -6.71
C ARG A 67 -23.23 24.20 -6.42
N GLY A 68 -23.26 22.90 -6.14
CA GLY A 68 -24.50 22.19 -5.87
C GLY A 68 -25.15 22.58 -4.54
N ILE A 69 -24.35 22.88 -3.51
CA ILE A 69 -24.85 23.47 -2.25
C ILE A 69 -25.46 24.85 -2.54
N ARG A 70 -24.73 25.74 -3.22
CA ARG A 70 -25.21 27.10 -3.52
C ARG A 70 -26.53 27.11 -4.29
N ASN A 71 -26.70 26.16 -5.21
CA ASN A 71 -27.88 26.06 -6.06
C ASN A 71 -28.99 25.17 -5.47
N ASN A 72 -28.83 24.66 -4.24
CA ASN A 72 -29.75 23.70 -3.59
C ASN A 72 -30.04 22.44 -4.43
N SER A 73 -29.07 21.98 -5.24
CA SER A 73 -29.23 20.81 -6.12
C SER A 73 -28.69 19.52 -5.52
N ILE A 74 -27.90 19.59 -4.44
CA ILE A 74 -27.39 18.43 -3.71
C ILE A 74 -28.26 18.17 -2.49
N LYS A 75 -28.68 16.92 -2.32
CA LYS A 75 -29.36 16.45 -1.10
C LYS A 75 -28.40 15.55 -0.31
N PRO A 76 -28.05 15.90 0.94
CA PRO A 76 -27.24 15.04 1.79
C PRO A 76 -27.87 13.66 1.96
N ARG A 77 -27.05 12.62 1.89
CA ARG A 77 -27.47 11.23 2.04
C ARG A 77 -26.74 10.60 3.23
N ARG A 78 -27.50 10.04 4.17
CA ARG A 78 -26.94 9.25 5.28
C ARG A 78 -26.09 8.11 4.75
N GLN A 79 -24.94 7.90 5.41
CA GLN A 79 -24.10 6.73 5.15
C GLN A 79 -24.86 5.44 5.53
N THR A 80 -24.67 4.37 4.76
CA THR A 80 -25.29 3.06 4.99
C THR A 80 -24.24 1.95 5.02
N GLY A 81 -24.59 0.79 5.58
CA GLY A 81 -23.70 -0.37 5.67
C GLY A 81 -22.76 -0.35 6.89
N THR A 82 -21.91 -1.38 6.99
CA THR A 82 -20.95 -1.53 8.08
C THR A 82 -19.69 -0.72 7.78
N PRO A 83 -19.27 0.22 8.64
CA PRO A 83 -18.07 1.01 8.40
C PRO A 83 -16.80 0.17 8.52
N SER A 84 -15.89 0.35 7.58
CA SER A 84 -14.50 -0.06 7.72
C SER A 84 -13.66 1.12 8.24
N TYR A 85 -12.66 0.79 9.07
CA TYR A 85 -11.78 1.77 9.70
C TYR A 85 -10.36 1.69 9.12
N ALA A 86 -9.78 2.85 8.90
CA ALA A 86 -8.46 3.07 8.33
C ALA A 86 -7.62 3.89 9.32
N PRO A 87 -7.15 3.28 10.43
CA PRO A 87 -6.43 4.00 11.47
C PRO A 87 -5.10 4.56 10.95
N ALA A 88 -4.58 5.59 11.61
CA ALA A 88 -3.27 6.14 11.28
C ALA A 88 -2.19 5.06 11.41
N LEU A 89 -1.37 4.93 10.36
CA LEU A 89 -0.21 4.06 10.36
C LEU A 89 0.89 4.61 11.26
N LYS A 90 1.77 3.73 11.70
CA LYS A 90 2.99 4.03 12.48
C LYS A 90 4.17 3.36 11.80
N LYS A 91 5.38 3.83 12.09
CA LYS A 91 6.63 3.24 11.55
C LYS A 91 6.68 1.72 11.73
N ARG A 92 6.23 1.21 12.88
CA ARG A 92 6.24 -0.23 13.18
C ARG A 92 5.32 -1.06 12.27
N ASP A 93 4.24 -0.47 11.78
CA ASP A 93 3.22 -1.17 11.00
C ASP A 93 3.74 -1.55 9.62
N GLY A 94 4.84 -0.94 9.15
CA GLY A 94 5.53 -1.33 7.92
C GLY A 94 6.36 -2.61 8.03
N ARG A 95 6.40 -3.31 9.17
CA ARG A 95 7.16 -4.56 9.27
C ARG A 95 6.49 -5.64 8.43
N ILE A 96 7.25 -6.24 7.52
CA ILE A 96 6.79 -7.36 6.71
C ILE A 96 6.58 -8.58 7.59
N ASP A 97 5.43 -9.22 7.40
CA ASP A 97 5.11 -10.53 7.95
C ASP A 97 5.14 -11.54 6.80
N TRP A 98 6.26 -12.25 6.65
CA TRP A 98 6.50 -13.20 5.57
C TRP A 98 5.53 -14.39 5.56
N SER A 99 4.78 -14.60 6.65
CA SER A 99 3.78 -15.68 6.71
C SER A 99 2.51 -15.38 5.92
N LYS A 100 2.34 -14.15 5.42
CA LYS A 100 1.24 -13.77 4.51
C LYS A 100 1.48 -14.30 3.10
N ASP A 101 0.40 -14.45 2.33
CA ASP A 101 0.48 -14.80 0.92
C ASP A 101 1.12 -13.70 0.07
N ALA A 102 1.62 -14.08 -1.11
CA ALA A 102 2.36 -13.19 -2.00
C ALA A 102 1.55 -11.97 -2.48
N GLU A 103 0.25 -12.11 -2.76
CA GLU A 103 -0.59 -10.99 -3.19
C GLU A 103 -0.85 -10.02 -2.03
N SER A 104 -1.12 -10.52 -0.82
CA SER A 104 -1.20 -9.70 0.40
C SER A 104 0.11 -8.95 0.66
N LEU A 105 1.27 -9.60 0.52
CA LEU A 105 2.57 -8.95 0.67
C LEU A 105 2.81 -7.89 -0.41
N PHE A 106 2.46 -8.18 -1.66
CA PHE A 106 2.57 -7.24 -2.76
C PHE A 106 1.73 -5.97 -2.51
N ASN A 107 0.46 -6.16 -2.10
CA ASN A 107 -0.45 -5.08 -1.72
C ASN A 107 0.07 -4.28 -0.51
N PHE A 108 0.60 -4.97 0.50
CA PHE A 108 1.23 -4.35 1.65
C PHE A 108 2.42 -3.47 1.27
N ILE A 109 3.33 -3.98 0.43
CA ILE A 109 4.55 -3.25 0.01
C ILE A 109 4.17 -1.95 -0.70
N ARG A 110 3.28 -2.02 -1.70
CA ARG A 110 2.85 -0.83 -2.46
C ARG A 110 1.97 0.12 -1.65
N GLY A 111 1.18 -0.39 -0.69
CA GLY A 111 0.33 0.40 0.21
C GLY A 111 1.07 1.07 1.37
N MET A 112 2.26 0.56 1.73
CA MET A 112 3.13 1.22 2.70
C MET A 112 4.07 2.24 2.05
N TYR A 113 4.15 2.31 0.72
CA TYR A 113 5.04 3.24 0.03
C TYR A 113 4.36 4.60 -0.19
N PRO A 114 5.03 5.73 0.15
CA PRO A 114 6.42 5.87 0.59
C PRO A 114 6.61 5.88 2.12
N TRP A 115 5.51 5.92 2.87
CA TRP A 115 5.52 5.95 4.33
C TRP A 115 4.43 5.04 4.91
N PRO A 116 4.74 4.21 5.94
CA PRO A 116 6.02 4.06 6.63
C PRO A 116 7.12 3.31 5.85
N CYS A 117 6.81 2.85 4.64
CA CYS A 117 7.56 1.90 3.82
C CYS A 117 7.58 0.49 4.43
N ALA A 118 7.39 -0.53 3.59
CA ALA A 118 7.56 -1.91 4.00
C ALA A 118 9.03 -2.20 4.30
N TYR A 119 9.31 -2.92 5.39
CA TYR A 119 10.66 -3.26 5.81
C TYR A 119 10.75 -4.62 6.51
N THR A 120 11.97 -5.15 6.50
CA THR A 120 12.38 -6.44 7.07
C THR A 120 13.81 -6.28 7.63
N TYR A 121 14.37 -7.36 8.17
CA TYR A 121 15.76 -7.43 8.57
C TYR A 121 16.48 -8.57 7.84
N LEU A 122 17.70 -8.30 7.37
CA LEU A 122 18.60 -9.33 6.88
C LEU A 122 19.79 -9.41 7.81
N LYS A 123 20.02 -10.56 8.46
CA LYS A 123 21.13 -10.75 9.40
C LYS A 123 21.14 -9.64 10.49
N GLY A 124 19.95 -9.29 10.99
CA GLY A 124 19.73 -8.23 11.98
C GLY A 124 19.85 -6.79 11.45
N LYS A 125 20.05 -6.57 10.15
CA LYS A 125 20.18 -5.23 9.54
C LYS A 125 18.88 -4.81 8.86
N TYR A 126 18.44 -3.58 9.15
CA TYR A 126 17.20 -3.02 8.61
C TYR A 126 17.28 -2.89 7.08
N CYS A 127 16.22 -3.31 6.40
CA CYS A 127 16.11 -3.21 4.95
C CYS A 127 14.68 -2.89 4.54
N ARG A 128 14.49 -1.86 3.72
CA ARG A 128 13.19 -1.53 3.13
C ARG A 128 13.00 -2.25 1.80
N ILE A 129 11.78 -2.68 1.54
CA ILE A 129 11.37 -3.21 0.25
C ILE A 129 10.54 -2.12 -0.43
N LEU A 130 10.97 -1.73 -1.63
CA LEU A 130 10.41 -0.56 -2.33
C LEU A 130 9.56 -0.97 -3.53
N GLU A 131 9.93 -2.07 -4.18
CA GLU A 131 9.25 -2.56 -5.37
C GLU A 131 9.32 -4.08 -5.39
N SER A 132 8.17 -4.70 -5.66
CA SER A 132 8.01 -6.15 -5.69
C SER A 132 6.92 -6.58 -6.67
N GLU A 133 6.81 -7.88 -6.90
CA GLU A 133 5.70 -8.52 -7.60
C GLU A 133 5.32 -9.83 -6.90
N ALA A 134 4.03 -10.19 -6.91
CA ALA A 134 3.59 -11.51 -6.51
C ALA A 134 3.78 -12.50 -7.66
N VAL A 135 4.29 -13.69 -7.34
CA VAL A 135 4.63 -14.75 -8.30
C VAL A 135 4.08 -16.08 -7.78
N GLU A 136 3.52 -16.89 -8.67
CA GLU A 136 3.14 -18.26 -8.32
C GLU A 136 4.36 -19.11 -7.98
N GLY A 137 4.23 -19.99 -7.00
CA GLY A 137 5.30 -20.86 -6.56
C GLY A 137 5.13 -21.29 -5.11
N SER A 138 6.18 -21.86 -4.56
CA SER A 138 6.22 -22.30 -3.16
C SER A 138 7.62 -22.15 -2.62
N GLY A 139 7.73 -21.79 -1.35
CA GLY A 139 8.99 -21.56 -0.67
C GLY A 139 8.77 -21.46 0.83
N THR A 140 9.84 -21.25 1.57
CA THR A 140 9.77 -21.03 3.01
C THR A 140 9.62 -19.54 3.31
N PRO A 141 8.63 -19.12 4.11
CA PRO A 141 8.45 -17.72 4.51
C PRO A 141 9.74 -17.01 4.94
N GLY A 142 10.11 -15.97 4.17
CA GLY A 142 11.27 -15.12 4.38
C GLY A 142 12.58 -15.67 3.82
N THR A 143 12.59 -16.86 3.24
CA THR A 143 13.79 -17.47 2.65
C THR A 143 13.98 -17.05 1.20
N VAL A 144 15.21 -16.74 0.82
CA VAL A 144 15.59 -16.49 -0.59
C VAL A 144 15.57 -17.81 -1.35
N GLU A 145 14.61 -17.98 -2.25
CA GLU A 145 14.43 -19.21 -3.02
C GLU A 145 15.22 -19.19 -4.32
N THR A 146 15.25 -18.04 -5.00
CA THR A 146 15.95 -17.91 -6.28
C THR A 146 16.40 -16.49 -6.50
N ILE A 147 17.61 -16.32 -7.03
CA ILE A 147 18.12 -15.03 -7.50
C ILE A 147 18.30 -15.12 -9.02
N SER A 148 17.46 -14.41 -9.76
CA SER A 148 17.48 -14.41 -11.23
C SER A 148 17.55 -13.00 -11.78
N GLY A 149 18.72 -12.62 -12.30
CA GLY A 149 18.96 -11.29 -12.86
C GLY A 149 18.75 -10.17 -11.83
N ASN A 150 17.70 -9.36 -12.05
CA ASN A 150 17.34 -8.22 -11.20
C ASN A 150 16.12 -8.52 -10.29
N ILE A 151 15.75 -9.79 -10.13
CA ILE A 151 14.66 -10.22 -9.25
C ILE A 151 15.19 -11.24 -8.25
N MET A 152 14.80 -11.07 -6.99
CA MET A 152 15.05 -12.01 -5.90
C MET A 152 13.71 -12.54 -5.41
N LEU A 153 13.46 -13.82 -5.60
CA LEU A 153 12.26 -14.49 -5.14
C LEU A 153 12.42 -14.91 -3.69
N ILE A 154 11.48 -14.50 -2.85
CA ILE A 154 11.43 -14.86 -1.44
C ILE A 154 10.16 -15.67 -1.18
N GLY A 155 10.31 -16.76 -0.44
CA GLY A 155 9.18 -17.57 0.02
C GLY A 155 8.22 -16.76 0.90
N SER A 156 6.94 -17.00 0.73
CA SER A 156 5.87 -16.40 1.53
C SER A 156 4.95 -17.48 2.11
N GLY A 157 3.87 -17.11 2.80
CA GLY A 157 2.90 -18.09 3.30
C GLY A 157 2.25 -18.93 2.21
N ASP A 158 2.01 -18.30 1.06
CA ASP A 158 1.52 -18.94 -0.17
C ASP A 158 2.01 -18.13 -1.38
N GLY A 159 2.63 -18.79 -2.36
CA GLY A 159 3.33 -18.12 -3.45
C GLY A 159 4.72 -17.57 -3.08
N LEU A 160 5.30 -16.81 -4.01
CA LEU A 160 6.59 -16.15 -3.88
C LEU A 160 6.43 -14.64 -4.06
N ILE A 161 7.22 -13.84 -3.34
CA ILE A 161 7.33 -12.41 -3.59
C ILE A 161 8.67 -12.11 -4.28
N GLY A 162 8.59 -11.59 -5.50
CA GLY A 162 9.75 -11.16 -6.27
C GLY A 162 10.12 -9.73 -5.92
N ILE A 163 11.20 -9.54 -5.18
CA ILE A 163 11.74 -8.21 -4.91
C ILE A 163 12.50 -7.72 -6.13
N LYS A 164 12.26 -6.46 -6.53
CA LYS A 164 12.94 -5.77 -7.63
C LYS A 164 13.86 -4.66 -7.14
N ARG A 165 13.41 -3.96 -6.08
CA ARG A 165 14.13 -2.80 -5.52
C ARG A 165 14.01 -2.76 -4.01
N LEU A 166 15.14 -2.51 -3.35
CA LEU A 166 15.25 -2.47 -1.90
C LEU A 166 16.22 -1.39 -1.45
N GLN A 167 16.14 -1.00 -0.18
CA GLN A 167 17.00 0.01 0.41
C GLN A 167 17.56 -0.50 1.74
N PRO A 168 18.86 -0.86 1.78
CA PRO A 168 19.55 -1.19 3.01
C PRO A 168 19.69 0.03 3.94
N GLU A 169 19.86 -0.24 5.23
CA GLU A 169 20.08 0.79 6.25
C GLU A 169 21.19 1.78 5.87
N GLY A 170 20.85 3.08 5.88
CA GLY A 170 21.79 4.17 5.58
C GLY A 170 22.29 4.21 4.13
N LYS A 171 21.69 3.45 3.20
CA LYS A 171 22.08 3.44 1.78
C LYS A 171 21.01 4.06 0.89
N LYS A 172 21.40 4.36 -0.36
CA LYS A 172 20.45 4.69 -1.42
C LYS A 172 19.70 3.41 -1.84
N PRO A 173 18.48 3.54 -2.40
CA PRO A 173 17.79 2.44 -3.06
C PRO A 173 18.69 1.73 -4.10
N LEU A 174 18.65 0.41 -4.11
CA LEU A 174 19.42 -0.47 -4.99
C LEU A 174 18.46 -1.41 -5.75
N ASP A 175 18.87 -1.82 -6.95
CA ASP A 175 18.31 -3.02 -7.57
C ASP A 175 18.84 -4.29 -6.87
N VAL A 176 18.21 -5.43 -7.16
CA VAL A 176 18.60 -6.72 -6.56
C VAL A 176 20.04 -7.09 -6.89
N ARG A 177 20.49 -6.90 -8.13
CA ARG A 177 21.83 -7.35 -8.54
C ARG A 177 22.93 -6.60 -7.81
N ALA A 178 22.80 -5.28 -7.64
CA ALA A 178 23.72 -4.48 -6.85
C ALA A 178 23.68 -4.89 -5.37
N PHE A 179 22.50 -5.17 -4.84
CA PHE A 179 22.34 -5.65 -3.46
C PHE A 179 23.03 -7.01 -3.23
N VAL A 180 22.73 -8.00 -4.06
CA VAL A 180 23.27 -9.37 -3.95
C VAL A 180 24.80 -9.35 -4.03
N ASN A 181 25.38 -8.63 -4.99
CA ASN A 181 26.83 -8.53 -5.15
C ASN A 181 27.51 -7.84 -3.94
N GLY A 182 26.88 -6.81 -3.38
CA GLY A 182 27.43 -6.05 -2.25
C GLY A 182 27.30 -6.75 -0.90
N TYR A 183 26.20 -7.48 -0.69
CA TYR A 183 25.86 -8.11 0.59
C TYR A 183 26.12 -9.63 0.60
N ARG A 184 26.60 -10.19 -0.52
CA ARG A 184 26.93 -11.62 -0.70
C ARG A 184 25.77 -12.53 -0.28
N LEU A 185 24.57 -12.18 -0.73
CA LEU A 185 23.36 -12.93 -0.46
C LEU A 185 23.32 -14.19 -1.34
N ASN A 186 22.93 -15.32 -0.77
CA ASN A 186 22.77 -16.58 -1.49
C ASN A 186 21.36 -17.14 -1.31
N GLU A 187 20.97 -18.07 -2.18
CA GLU A 187 19.78 -18.90 -1.95
C GLU A 187 19.89 -19.61 -0.60
N GLY A 188 18.76 -19.67 0.13
CA GLY A 188 18.69 -20.16 1.51
C GLY A 188 18.99 -19.11 2.58
N ASP A 189 19.54 -17.93 2.25
CA ASP A 189 19.58 -16.82 3.22
C ASP A 189 18.15 -16.39 3.59
N ARG A 190 17.97 -15.88 4.82
CA ARG A 190 16.65 -15.58 5.38
C ARG A 190 16.51 -14.12 5.84
N PHE A 191 15.34 -13.57 5.55
CA PHE A 191 14.82 -12.31 6.05
C PHE A 191 13.88 -12.54 7.25
N ASP A 192 13.95 -11.64 8.23
CA ASP A 192 13.16 -11.65 9.47
C ASP A 192 11.92 -10.75 9.44
#